data_AF-A0A9D1R6A1-F1
#
_entry.id   AF-A0A9D1R6A1-F1
#
_cell.length_a   1.000
_cell.length_b   1.000
_cell.length_c   1.000
_cell.angle_alpha   90.00
_cell.angle_beta   90.00
_cell.angle_gamma   90.00
#
_symmetry.space_group_name_H-M   'P 1'
#
loop_
_entity.id
_entity.type
_entity.pdbx_description
1 polymer ?
#
loop_
_entity_poly.entity_id
_entity_poly.type
_entity_poly.pdbx_seq_one_letter_code
_entity_poly.pdbx_strand_id
1 'polypeptide(L)'
;MLFYRRLAVVTAAFVVLIAAVILAVWALSRAGGTEASLGNAIDESGEPKALWEEEIQDIQGISAEAFGRHPAWTEDFLTVNEYSRPGDALTEVNSIFVHYTANRGTSAAQNRSYFEQLKDTHERSASAHFIIGYEGEIIQCIPLDEIAYAVQTRNEDSISIECCYLSEDGSFTQETYDALIELLAWLTETYDLTRDDILRHYDCGGKKCPVYYVEHEDAWELLKRDVK
;
A
#
# COMPACT_ATOMS: atom_id res chain seq x y z
N MET A 1 61.11 41.78 5.82
CA MET A 1 60.97 41.27 4.43
C MET A 1 60.12 40.00 4.29
N LEU A 2 60.04 39.08 5.28
CA LEU A 2 59.24 37.86 5.13
C LEU A 2 57.70 38.07 5.14
N PHE A 3 57.18 39.09 5.83
CA PHE A 3 55.74 39.34 5.94
C PHE A 3 55.13 39.82 4.61
N TYR A 4 55.81 40.73 3.91
CA TYR A 4 55.40 41.22 2.59
C TYR A 4 55.44 40.13 1.50
N ARG A 5 56.37 39.16 1.61
CA ARG A 5 56.44 38.01 0.68
C ARG A 5 55.27 37.03 0.85
N ARG A 6 54.76 36.83 2.07
CA ARG A 6 53.60 35.95 2.32
C ARG A 6 52.28 36.60 1.90
N LEU A 7 52.12 37.91 2.14
CA LEU A 7 50.92 38.63 1.71
C LEU A 7 50.82 38.75 0.18
N ALA A 8 51.95 38.98 -0.51
CA ALA A 8 52.00 39.02 -1.98
C ALA A 8 51.68 37.67 -2.64
N VAL A 9 52.09 36.56 -2.04
CA VAL A 9 51.78 35.21 -2.55
C VAL A 9 50.29 34.87 -2.35
N VAL A 10 49.69 35.25 -1.23
CA VAL A 10 48.25 35.02 -0.97
C VAL A 10 47.38 35.90 -1.89
N THR A 11 47.74 37.15 -2.11
CA THR A 11 47.02 38.03 -3.05
C THR A 11 47.17 37.58 -4.50
N ALA A 12 48.36 37.15 -4.93
CA ALA A 12 48.56 36.59 -6.26
C ALA A 12 47.76 35.30 -6.48
N ALA A 13 47.69 34.41 -5.48
CA ALA A 13 46.88 33.19 -5.56
C ALA A 13 45.38 33.48 -5.66
N PHE A 14 44.88 34.49 -4.94
CA PHE A 14 43.48 34.91 -5.01
C PHE A 14 43.10 35.50 -6.38
N VAL A 15 43.99 36.30 -6.97
CA VAL A 15 43.79 36.89 -8.30
C VAL A 15 43.77 35.81 -9.39
N VAL A 16 44.65 34.81 -9.30
CA VAL A 16 44.68 33.67 -10.25
C VAL A 16 43.40 32.83 -10.14
N LEU A 17 42.89 32.60 -8.92
CA LEU A 17 41.65 31.86 -8.70
C LEU A 17 40.44 32.59 -9.30
N ILE A 18 40.33 33.91 -9.08
CA ILE A 18 39.25 34.73 -9.64
C ILE A 18 39.32 34.74 -11.18
N ALA A 19 40.52 34.88 -11.76
CA ALA A 19 40.69 34.84 -13.20
C ALA A 19 40.31 33.47 -13.81
N ALA A 20 40.62 32.37 -13.12
CA ALA A 20 40.23 31.02 -13.53
C ALA A 20 38.70 30.81 -13.48
N VAL A 21 38.02 31.33 -12.45
CA VAL A 21 36.55 31.28 -12.35
C VAL A 21 35.89 32.12 -13.45
N ILE A 22 36.39 33.32 -13.71
CA ILE A 22 35.88 34.18 -14.79
C ILE A 22 36.08 33.50 -16.15
N LEU A 23 37.23 32.87 -16.39
CA LEU A 23 37.49 32.10 -17.61
C LEU A 23 36.58 30.88 -17.74
N ALA A 24 36.28 30.17 -16.65
CA ALA A 24 35.36 29.03 -16.66
C ALA A 24 33.92 29.47 -16.96
N VAL A 25 33.45 30.55 -16.32
CA VAL A 25 32.12 31.15 -16.59
C VAL A 25 32.03 31.66 -18.02
N TRP A 26 33.09 32.31 -18.51
CA TRP A 26 33.15 32.78 -19.89
C TRP A 26 33.20 31.61 -20.91
N ALA A 27 33.93 30.54 -20.62
CA ALA A 27 33.96 29.33 -21.44
C ALA A 27 32.59 28.63 -21.47
N LEU A 28 31.90 28.53 -20.32
CA LEU A 28 30.52 28.03 -20.22
C LEU A 28 29.53 28.91 -21.00
N SER A 29 29.71 30.24 -20.99
CA SER A 29 28.86 31.16 -21.76
C SER A 29 29.08 31.09 -23.28
N ARG A 30 30.27 30.66 -23.72
CA ARG A 30 30.62 30.49 -25.15
C ARG A 30 30.29 29.10 -25.68
N ALA A 31 30.14 28.10 -24.80
CA ALA A 31 29.73 26.74 -25.16
C ALA A 31 28.20 26.64 -25.38
N GLY A 32 27.62 27.63 -26.06
CA GLY A 32 26.20 27.66 -26.39
C GLY A 32 25.77 26.44 -27.22
N GLY A 33 24.82 25.69 -26.68
CA GLY A 33 24.18 24.51 -27.22
C GLY A 33 23.62 23.69 -26.06
N THR A 34 22.56 24.12 -25.39
CA THR A 34 21.22 24.23 -25.95
C THR A 34 20.38 25.28 -25.21
N GLU A 35 19.67 26.13 -25.96
CA GLU A 35 18.50 26.87 -25.49
C GLU A 35 17.30 25.91 -25.30
N ALA A 36 17.47 24.83 -24.54
CA ALA A 36 16.42 23.85 -24.31
C ALA A 36 16.33 23.53 -22.80
N SER A 37 15.70 24.44 -22.05
CA SER A 37 14.77 24.12 -20.93
C SER A 37 14.43 25.32 -20.04
N LEU A 38 15.07 26.49 -20.18
CA LEU A 38 14.72 27.67 -19.39
C LEU A 38 13.45 28.40 -19.86
N GLY A 39 12.79 27.91 -20.91
CA GLY A 39 11.52 28.42 -21.42
C GLY A 39 10.33 27.64 -20.88
N ASN A 40 10.11 27.61 -19.55
CA ASN A 40 8.78 27.31 -18.98
C ASN A 40 8.66 27.56 -17.46
N ALA A 41 9.41 28.50 -16.88
CA ALA A 41 9.39 28.78 -15.43
C ALA A 41 8.38 29.87 -15.01
N ILE A 42 7.63 30.43 -15.96
CA ILE A 42 6.70 31.54 -15.77
C ILE A 42 5.40 31.24 -16.50
N ASP A 43 4.27 31.46 -15.85
CA ASP A 43 2.95 31.35 -16.49
C ASP A 43 2.63 32.58 -17.36
N GLU A 44 1.48 32.57 -18.06
CA GLU A 44 1.05 33.68 -18.94
C GLU A 44 0.83 35.01 -18.18
N SER A 45 0.79 34.98 -16.85
CA SER A 45 0.66 36.16 -15.99
C SER A 45 1.99 36.69 -15.47
N GLY A 46 3.10 36.00 -15.74
CA GLY A 46 4.44 36.39 -15.31
C GLY A 46 4.79 35.98 -13.88
N GLU A 47 3.96 35.15 -13.25
CA GLU A 47 4.24 34.58 -11.94
C GLU A 47 5.11 33.33 -12.07
N PRO A 48 5.97 33.02 -11.08
CA PRO A 48 6.72 31.78 -11.06
C PRO A 48 5.74 30.61 -11.13
N LYS A 49 5.89 29.75 -12.14
CA LYS A 49 5.12 28.51 -12.23
C LYS A 49 5.39 27.74 -10.93
N ALA A 50 4.35 27.47 -10.13
CA ALA A 50 4.49 26.73 -8.88
C ALA A 50 5.16 25.38 -9.19
N LEU A 51 6.42 25.20 -8.80
CA LEU A 51 7.17 23.93 -8.86
C LEU A 51 6.73 22.99 -7.72
N TRP A 52 5.43 22.99 -7.43
CA TRP A 52 4.80 22.26 -6.33
C TRP A 52 3.50 21.64 -6.84
N GLU A 53 3.59 20.96 -7.98
CA GLU A 53 2.97 19.65 -8.08
C GLU A 53 3.96 18.71 -7.40
N GLU A 54 3.91 18.62 -6.06
CA GLU A 54 4.44 17.42 -5.41
C GLU A 54 3.72 16.26 -6.10
N GLU A 55 4.46 15.39 -6.79
CA GLU A 55 3.94 14.07 -7.18
C GLU A 55 3.37 13.48 -5.89
N ILE A 56 2.03 13.47 -5.77
CA ILE A 56 1.36 12.74 -4.71
C ILE A 56 1.81 11.31 -4.94
N GLN A 57 2.75 10.87 -4.12
CA GLN A 57 3.32 9.55 -4.27
C GLN A 57 2.26 8.57 -3.77
N ASP A 58 1.48 8.04 -4.70
CA ASP A 58 0.54 6.97 -4.39
C ASP A 58 1.33 5.69 -4.09
N ILE A 59 0.91 4.99 -3.05
CA ILE A 59 1.46 3.71 -2.62
C ILE A 59 0.31 2.71 -2.69
N GLN A 60 0.42 1.73 -3.58
CA GLN A 60 -0.62 0.72 -3.83
C GLN A 60 -1.99 1.35 -4.15
N GLY A 61 -2.02 2.40 -4.98
CA GLY A 61 -3.26 3.05 -5.41
C GLY A 61 -3.92 4.01 -4.41
N ILE A 62 -3.31 4.25 -3.24
CA ILE A 62 -3.78 5.22 -2.24
C ILE A 62 -2.70 6.24 -1.89
N SER A 63 -3.08 7.39 -1.33
CA SER A 63 -2.10 8.42 -0.97
C SER A 63 -1.11 7.92 0.08
N ALA A 64 0.15 8.38 0.03
CA ALA A 64 1.15 8.05 1.05
C ALA A 64 0.71 8.40 2.48
N GLU A 65 -0.13 9.44 2.65
CA GLU A 65 -0.71 9.78 3.96
C GLU A 65 -1.72 8.72 4.43
N ALA A 66 -2.62 8.26 3.56
CA ALA A 66 -3.57 7.21 3.90
C ALA A 66 -2.84 5.89 4.18
N PHE A 67 -1.88 5.54 3.32
CA PHE A 67 -1.01 4.38 3.50
C PHE A 67 -0.28 4.46 4.86
N GLY A 68 0.35 5.59 5.20
CA GLY A 68 1.11 5.74 6.45
C GLY A 68 0.30 5.61 7.76
N ARG A 69 -1.05 5.58 7.69
CA ARG A 69 -1.94 5.42 8.85
C ARG A 69 -2.40 3.97 9.06
N HIS A 70 -1.93 3.04 8.25
CA HIS A 70 -2.36 1.65 8.30
C HIS A 70 -1.97 0.95 9.62
N PRO A 71 -2.74 -0.05 10.11
CA PRO A 71 -2.34 -0.84 11.28
C PRO A 71 -1.07 -1.63 10.98
N ALA A 72 -0.32 -2.02 12.01
CA ALA A 72 0.92 -2.76 11.80
C ALA A 72 0.67 -4.10 11.06
N TRP A 73 1.21 -4.22 9.86
CA TRP A 73 1.20 -5.45 9.07
C TRP A 73 2.59 -5.78 8.53
N THR A 74 2.74 -7.02 8.06
CA THR A 74 3.90 -7.44 7.26
C THR A 74 3.48 -7.61 5.81
N GLU A 75 4.16 -6.92 4.90
CA GLU A 75 4.04 -7.20 3.47
C GLU A 75 4.79 -8.50 3.14
N ASP A 76 4.06 -9.52 2.72
CA ASP A 76 4.62 -10.80 2.28
C ASP A 76 3.89 -11.25 1.01
N PHE A 77 4.07 -10.46 -0.05
CA PHE A 77 3.30 -10.62 -1.27
C PHE A 77 3.50 -11.97 -1.95
N LEU A 78 2.42 -12.50 -2.50
CA LEU A 78 2.49 -13.70 -3.33
C LEU A 78 3.32 -13.43 -4.59
N THR A 79 3.95 -14.47 -5.16
CA THR A 79 4.56 -14.35 -6.49
C THR A 79 3.46 -14.15 -7.54
N VAL A 80 3.62 -13.20 -8.47
CA VAL A 80 2.65 -13.00 -9.58
C VAL A 80 2.49 -14.29 -10.39
N ASN A 81 1.25 -14.76 -10.56
CA ASN A 81 0.86 -15.99 -11.26
C ASN A 81 -0.67 -16.04 -11.52
N GLU A 82 -1.11 -16.88 -12.47
CA GLU A 82 -2.52 -16.97 -12.89
C GLU A 82 -3.49 -17.57 -11.85
N TYR A 83 -3.00 -18.19 -10.78
CA TYR A 83 -3.80 -18.95 -9.82
C TYR A 83 -4.04 -18.22 -8.50
N SER A 84 -3.10 -17.41 -8.01
CA SER A 84 -3.27 -16.73 -6.71
C SER A 84 -2.92 -15.25 -6.71
N ARG A 85 -2.15 -14.74 -7.68
CA ARG A 85 -1.90 -13.30 -7.80
C ARG A 85 -1.79 -12.92 -9.28
N PRO A 86 -2.90 -12.63 -9.96
CA PRO A 86 -2.87 -12.35 -11.39
C PRO A 86 -2.08 -11.09 -11.74
N GLY A 87 -1.98 -10.12 -10.83
CA GLY A 87 -1.41 -8.81 -11.10
C GLY A 87 -2.35 -7.90 -11.89
N ASP A 88 -3.61 -8.28 -12.04
CA ASP A 88 -4.64 -7.43 -12.63
C ASP A 88 -5.01 -6.29 -11.67
N ALA A 89 -5.18 -5.10 -12.22
CA ALA A 89 -5.41 -3.89 -11.44
C ALA A 89 -6.78 -3.89 -10.74
N LEU A 90 -6.80 -3.46 -9.48
CA LEU A 90 -8.00 -3.11 -8.74
C LEU A 90 -8.19 -1.59 -8.82
N THR A 91 -9.09 -1.14 -9.70
CA THR A 91 -9.25 0.30 -9.99
C THR A 91 -10.22 1.01 -9.08
N GLU A 92 -11.09 0.28 -8.40
CA GLU A 92 -12.07 0.80 -7.44
C GLU A 92 -12.27 -0.21 -6.30
N VAL A 93 -12.57 0.28 -5.11
CA VAL A 93 -12.90 -0.55 -3.94
C VAL A 93 -14.27 -0.12 -3.46
N ASN A 94 -15.27 -0.98 -3.65
CA ASN A 94 -16.67 -0.73 -3.28
C ASN A 94 -17.10 -1.56 -2.06
N SER A 95 -16.28 -2.50 -1.61
CA SER A 95 -16.61 -3.34 -0.45
C SER A 95 -15.39 -4.01 0.17
N ILE A 96 -15.55 -4.46 1.41
CA ILE A 96 -14.56 -5.26 2.12
C ILE A 96 -15.23 -6.58 2.53
N PHE A 97 -14.63 -7.70 2.17
CA PHE A 97 -15.10 -9.02 2.56
C PHE A 97 -14.30 -9.60 3.72
N VAL A 98 -15.01 -9.98 4.77
CA VAL A 98 -14.47 -10.77 5.87
C VAL A 98 -14.69 -12.25 5.58
N HIS A 99 -13.65 -13.04 5.81
CA HIS A 99 -13.62 -14.48 5.66
C HIS A 99 -13.07 -15.17 6.91
N TYR A 100 -13.17 -16.49 6.94
CA TYR A 100 -12.38 -17.33 7.84
C TYR A 100 -11.67 -18.38 6.99
N THR A 101 -10.48 -18.79 7.42
CA THR A 101 -9.61 -19.66 6.61
C THR A 101 -10.19 -21.04 6.34
N ALA A 102 -11.26 -21.44 7.04
CA ALA A 102 -11.81 -22.79 7.05
C ALA A 102 -10.77 -23.87 7.36
N ASN A 103 -9.67 -23.49 8.02
CA ASN A 103 -8.53 -24.33 8.36
C ASN A 103 -8.10 -24.07 9.81
N ARG A 104 -8.91 -24.56 10.74
CA ARG A 104 -8.77 -24.32 12.19
C ARG A 104 -7.36 -24.64 12.69
N GLY A 105 -6.78 -23.73 13.48
CA GLY A 105 -5.48 -23.93 14.13
C GLY A 105 -4.27 -23.70 13.24
N THR A 106 -4.44 -23.12 12.04
CA THR A 106 -3.32 -22.70 11.19
C THR A 106 -3.03 -21.22 11.34
N SER A 107 -1.75 -20.86 11.26
CA SER A 107 -1.28 -19.47 11.40
C SER A 107 -1.47 -18.66 10.11
N ALA A 108 -1.34 -17.34 10.20
CA ALA A 108 -1.40 -16.48 9.02
C ALA A 108 -0.34 -16.87 7.97
N ALA A 109 0.89 -17.13 8.42
CA ALA A 109 2.00 -17.54 7.54
C ALA A 109 1.74 -18.87 6.81
N GLN A 110 1.06 -19.82 7.47
CA GLN A 110 0.69 -21.10 6.85
C GLN A 110 -0.38 -20.90 5.76
N ASN A 111 -1.37 -20.04 5.99
CA ASN A 111 -2.39 -19.72 5.00
C ASN A 111 -1.82 -18.91 3.82
N ARG A 112 -0.91 -17.95 4.06
CA ARG A 112 -0.14 -17.28 3.00
C ARG A 112 0.64 -18.29 2.17
N SER A 113 1.32 -19.23 2.83
CA SER A 113 2.09 -20.28 2.16
C SER A 113 1.21 -21.22 1.34
N TYR A 114 -0.03 -21.48 1.77
CA TYR A 114 -1.02 -22.21 0.97
C TYR A 114 -1.37 -21.46 -0.31
N PHE A 115 -1.70 -20.16 -0.24
CA PHE A 115 -1.97 -19.36 -1.44
C PHE A 115 -0.78 -19.29 -2.40
N GLU A 116 0.45 -19.20 -1.88
CA GLU A 116 1.67 -19.22 -2.69
C GLU A 116 1.81 -20.52 -3.50
N GLN A 117 1.52 -21.66 -2.87
CA GLN A 117 1.67 -22.97 -3.50
C GLN A 117 0.70 -23.20 -4.67
N LEU A 118 -0.41 -22.45 -4.75
CA LEU A 118 -1.38 -22.58 -5.84
C LEU A 118 -0.78 -22.27 -7.21
N LYS A 119 0.30 -21.48 -7.28
CA LYS A 119 1.06 -21.23 -8.50
C LYS A 119 1.73 -22.47 -9.09
N ASP A 120 1.95 -23.50 -8.25
CA ASP A 120 2.62 -24.74 -8.64
C ASP A 120 1.63 -25.91 -8.69
N THR A 121 0.66 -25.96 -7.76
CA THR A 121 -0.29 -27.08 -7.66
C THR A 121 -1.46 -26.94 -8.64
N HIS A 122 -1.84 -25.71 -9.00
CA HIS A 122 -2.95 -25.38 -9.90
C HIS A 122 -4.31 -25.97 -9.47
N GLU A 123 -4.46 -26.35 -8.20
CA GLU A 123 -5.66 -27.05 -7.70
C GLU A 123 -6.91 -26.17 -7.80
N ARG A 124 -6.73 -24.85 -7.66
CA ARG A 124 -7.78 -23.84 -7.78
C ARG A 124 -7.17 -22.44 -7.88
N SER A 125 -7.99 -21.47 -8.26
CA SER A 125 -7.66 -20.06 -8.07
C SER A 125 -8.18 -19.56 -6.73
N ALA A 126 -7.29 -19.05 -5.87
CA ALA A 126 -7.66 -18.48 -4.57
C ALA A 126 -6.57 -17.56 -4.00
N SER A 127 -6.99 -16.45 -3.39
CA SER A 127 -6.15 -15.57 -2.57
C SER A 127 -7.01 -14.60 -1.76
N ALA A 128 -6.38 -13.83 -0.88
CA ALA A 128 -6.98 -12.71 -0.17
C ALA A 128 -5.94 -11.59 -0.04
N HIS A 129 -6.38 -10.35 0.15
CA HIS A 129 -5.46 -9.22 0.30
C HIS A 129 -4.73 -9.29 1.63
N PHE A 130 -5.46 -9.64 2.70
CA PHE A 130 -4.92 -9.76 4.04
C PHE A 130 -5.25 -11.12 4.66
N ILE A 131 -4.36 -11.56 5.53
CA ILE A 131 -4.60 -12.68 6.45
C ILE A 131 -4.32 -12.18 7.87
N ILE A 132 -5.26 -12.39 8.77
CA ILE A 132 -5.12 -12.09 10.20
C ILE A 132 -4.95 -13.40 10.94
N GLY A 133 -3.87 -13.54 11.70
CA GLY A 133 -3.59 -14.73 12.51
C GLY A 133 -4.33 -14.72 13.84
N TYR A 134 -4.36 -15.87 14.50
CA TYR A 134 -5.05 -16.02 15.79
C TYR A 134 -4.34 -15.32 16.96
N GLU A 135 -3.14 -14.76 16.74
CA GLU A 135 -2.42 -13.89 17.67
C GLU A 135 -2.52 -12.41 17.26
N GLY A 136 -3.35 -12.07 16.26
CA GLY A 136 -3.59 -10.72 15.78
C GLY A 136 -2.59 -10.20 14.75
N GLU A 137 -1.62 -11.03 14.32
CA GLU A 137 -0.66 -10.64 13.31
C GLU A 137 -1.32 -10.49 11.92
N ILE A 138 -1.04 -9.40 11.21
CA ILE A 138 -1.59 -9.13 9.87
C ILE A 138 -0.50 -9.35 8.82
N ILE A 139 -0.80 -10.17 7.81
CA ILE A 139 0.02 -10.37 6.63
C ILE A 139 -0.73 -9.84 5.40
N GLN A 140 -0.12 -8.90 4.69
CA GLN A 140 -0.60 -8.46 3.38
C GLN A 140 -0.02 -9.37 2.29
N CYS A 141 -0.90 -10.08 1.58
CA CYS A 141 -0.54 -11.06 0.55
C CYS A 141 -0.66 -10.50 -0.88
N ILE A 142 -1.57 -9.54 -1.10
CA ILE A 142 -1.79 -8.87 -2.39
C ILE A 142 -1.77 -7.35 -2.15
N PRO A 143 -1.09 -6.57 -3.00
CA PRO A 143 -1.18 -5.11 -2.96
C PRO A 143 -2.62 -4.61 -3.09
N LEU A 144 -2.89 -3.43 -2.57
CA LEU A 144 -4.22 -2.83 -2.57
C LEU A 144 -4.70 -2.36 -3.95
N ASP A 145 -3.80 -2.24 -4.92
CA ASP A 145 -4.07 -1.89 -6.32
C ASP A 145 -4.12 -3.12 -7.25
N GLU A 146 -4.16 -4.33 -6.69
CA GLU A 146 -4.31 -5.59 -7.43
C GLU A 146 -5.52 -6.39 -6.92
N ILE A 147 -6.21 -7.10 -7.81
CA ILE A 147 -7.32 -7.97 -7.40
C ILE A 147 -6.82 -9.21 -6.65
N ALA A 148 -7.65 -9.73 -5.74
CA ALA A 148 -7.49 -11.05 -5.14
C ALA A 148 -8.62 -12.01 -5.55
N TYR A 149 -8.36 -13.31 -5.58
CA TYR A 149 -9.34 -14.33 -5.93
C TYR A 149 -10.06 -14.88 -4.69
N ALA A 150 -10.97 -14.09 -4.12
CA ALA A 150 -11.68 -14.45 -2.88
C ALA A 150 -13.19 -14.65 -3.10
N VAL A 151 -13.86 -13.67 -3.74
CA VAL A 151 -15.30 -13.67 -4.02
C VAL A 151 -15.47 -13.44 -5.51
N GLN A 152 -15.67 -14.52 -6.27
CA GLN A 152 -15.59 -14.50 -7.75
C GLN A 152 -16.38 -13.35 -8.41
N THR A 153 -17.56 -13.01 -7.90
CA THR A 153 -18.41 -11.95 -8.47
C THR A 153 -18.02 -10.53 -8.04
N ARG A 154 -17.05 -10.39 -7.13
CA ARG A 154 -16.62 -9.14 -6.48
C ARG A 154 -15.10 -8.98 -6.42
N ASN A 155 -14.33 -9.81 -7.13
CA ASN A 155 -12.87 -9.72 -7.11
C ASN A 155 -12.36 -8.39 -7.69
N GLU A 156 -13.11 -7.78 -8.61
CA GLU A 156 -12.73 -6.55 -9.32
C GLU A 156 -13.08 -5.26 -8.56
N ASP A 157 -13.75 -5.35 -7.40
CA ASP A 157 -14.23 -4.18 -6.66
C ASP A 157 -14.18 -4.35 -5.13
N SER A 158 -13.34 -5.24 -4.61
CA SER A 158 -13.29 -5.50 -3.17
C SER A 158 -11.93 -5.88 -2.61
N ILE A 159 -11.71 -5.49 -1.35
CA ILE A 159 -10.63 -5.99 -0.50
C ILE A 159 -11.15 -7.20 0.28
N SER A 160 -10.33 -8.23 0.47
CA SER A 160 -10.72 -9.49 1.12
C SER A 160 -9.74 -9.85 2.22
N ILE A 161 -10.27 -10.20 3.40
CA ILE A 161 -9.53 -10.46 4.63
C ILE A 161 -9.86 -11.87 5.14
N GLU A 162 -8.84 -12.72 5.26
CA GLU A 162 -8.96 -14.08 5.82
C GLU A 162 -8.57 -14.10 7.29
N CYS A 163 -9.50 -14.47 8.17
CA CYS A 163 -9.22 -14.56 9.61
C CYS A 163 -8.96 -16.01 10.04
N CYS A 164 -7.81 -16.22 10.68
CA CYS A 164 -7.46 -17.48 11.34
C CYS A 164 -8.26 -17.63 12.64
N TYR A 165 -8.46 -18.87 13.09
CA TYR A 165 -9.28 -19.14 14.25
C TYR A 165 -8.87 -20.44 14.94
N LEU A 166 -9.18 -20.53 16.24
CA LEU A 166 -8.91 -21.69 17.09
C LEU A 166 -10.18 -22.43 17.51
N SER A 167 -11.29 -21.71 17.70
CA SER A 167 -12.54 -22.26 18.20
C SER A 167 -13.19 -23.24 17.23
N GLU A 168 -13.89 -24.26 17.74
CA GLU A 168 -14.58 -25.25 16.89
C GLU A 168 -15.76 -24.65 16.13
N ASP A 169 -16.44 -23.65 16.71
CA ASP A 169 -17.57 -22.92 16.12
C ASP A 169 -17.15 -21.87 15.09
N GLY A 170 -15.85 -21.66 14.89
CA GLY A 170 -15.32 -20.66 13.96
C GLY A 170 -15.21 -19.25 14.54
N SER A 171 -15.45 -19.05 15.85
CA SER A 171 -15.28 -17.75 16.48
C SER A 171 -13.81 -17.33 16.44
N PHE A 172 -13.58 -16.03 16.27
CA PHE A 172 -12.24 -15.46 16.28
C PHE A 172 -11.71 -15.34 17.71
N THR A 173 -10.39 -15.35 17.88
CA THR A 173 -9.76 -14.95 19.15
C THR A 173 -9.94 -13.44 19.35
N GLN A 174 -9.75 -12.95 20.58
CA GLN A 174 -9.84 -11.51 20.84
C GLN A 174 -8.78 -10.76 20.02
N GLU A 175 -7.58 -11.31 19.91
CA GLU A 175 -6.47 -10.71 19.16
C GLU A 175 -6.78 -10.63 17.66
N THR A 176 -7.41 -11.67 17.09
CA THR A 176 -7.89 -11.63 15.69
C THR A 176 -8.98 -10.58 15.52
N TYR A 177 -9.92 -10.51 16.47
CA TYR A 177 -11.04 -9.58 16.43
C TYR A 177 -10.55 -8.13 16.48
N ASP A 178 -9.66 -7.81 17.42
CA ASP A 178 -9.13 -6.46 17.60
C ASP A 178 -8.34 -6.01 16.35
N ALA A 179 -7.47 -6.88 15.81
CA ALA A 179 -6.74 -6.60 14.58
C ALA A 179 -7.69 -6.42 13.37
N LEU A 180 -8.76 -7.21 13.30
CA LEU A 180 -9.79 -7.07 12.26
C LEU A 180 -10.52 -5.73 12.38
N ILE A 181 -10.91 -5.29 13.58
CA ILE A 181 -11.57 -4.00 13.79
C ILE A 181 -10.65 -2.84 13.38
N GLU A 182 -9.37 -2.89 13.75
CA GLU A 182 -8.38 -1.86 13.35
C GLU A 182 -8.21 -1.81 11.83
N LEU A 183 -8.08 -2.97 11.17
CA LEU A 183 -7.93 -3.04 9.71
C LEU A 183 -9.19 -2.58 8.98
N LEU A 184 -10.38 -2.98 9.44
CA LEU A 184 -11.65 -2.55 8.85
C LEU A 184 -11.87 -1.05 9.01
N ALA A 185 -11.55 -0.48 10.17
CA ALA A 185 -11.65 0.96 10.39
C ALA A 185 -10.74 1.74 9.44
N TRP A 186 -9.48 1.29 9.30
CA TRP A 186 -8.54 1.92 8.37
C TRP A 186 -8.97 1.79 6.90
N LEU A 187 -9.42 0.60 6.47
CA LEU A 187 -9.88 0.38 5.10
C LEU A 187 -11.13 1.21 4.78
N THR A 188 -12.10 1.25 5.70
CA THR A 188 -13.33 2.02 5.49
C THR A 188 -13.05 3.52 5.40
N GLU A 189 -12.17 4.05 6.25
CA GLU A 189 -11.74 5.45 6.14
C GLU A 189 -10.95 5.72 4.86
N THR A 190 -10.06 4.80 4.47
CA THR A 190 -9.18 4.97 3.30
C THR A 190 -9.94 5.01 1.99
N TYR A 191 -10.99 4.21 1.86
CA TYR A 191 -11.79 4.08 0.64
C TYR A 191 -13.14 4.81 0.70
N ASP A 192 -13.38 5.63 1.73
CA ASP A 192 -14.66 6.33 1.95
C ASP A 192 -15.87 5.36 1.96
N LEU A 193 -15.71 4.22 2.61
CA LEU A 193 -16.73 3.19 2.75
C LEU A 193 -17.46 3.31 4.07
N THR A 194 -18.68 2.78 4.10
CA THR A 194 -19.50 2.69 5.30
C THR A 194 -19.46 1.28 5.88
N ARG A 195 -20.03 1.13 7.07
CA ARG A 195 -20.16 -0.19 7.72
C ARG A 195 -20.98 -1.15 6.88
N ASP A 196 -21.91 -0.67 6.06
CA ASP A 196 -22.75 -1.52 5.20
C ASP A 196 -21.99 -2.11 4.01
N ASP A 197 -20.82 -1.56 3.69
CA ASP A 197 -19.91 -2.06 2.66
C ASP A 197 -18.95 -3.13 3.20
N ILE A 198 -19.01 -3.41 4.51
CA ILE A 198 -18.35 -4.55 5.16
C ILE A 198 -19.29 -5.76 5.06
N LEU A 199 -18.86 -6.76 4.31
CA LEU A 199 -19.67 -7.91 3.92
C LEU A 199 -19.00 -9.22 4.35
N ARG A 200 -19.82 -10.25 4.55
CA ARG A 200 -19.37 -11.65 4.61
C ARG A 200 -19.36 -12.20 3.20
N HIS A 201 -18.55 -13.22 2.92
CA HIS A 201 -18.71 -13.99 1.68
C HIS A 201 -20.16 -14.50 1.54
N TYR A 202 -20.79 -14.82 2.67
CA TYR A 202 -22.19 -15.22 2.72
C TYR A 202 -23.16 -14.25 2.03
N ASP A 203 -22.93 -12.94 2.18
CA ASP A 203 -23.81 -11.91 1.63
C ASP A 203 -23.74 -11.86 0.09
N CYS A 204 -22.74 -12.52 -0.52
CA CYS A 204 -22.56 -12.67 -1.96
C CYS A 204 -22.58 -14.15 -2.37
N GLY A 205 -23.77 -14.76 -2.39
CA GLY A 205 -23.98 -16.11 -2.92
C GLY A 205 -24.13 -17.22 -1.87
N GLY A 206 -24.21 -16.87 -0.58
CA GLY A 206 -24.66 -17.77 0.49
C GLY A 206 -23.62 -18.77 1.00
N LYS A 207 -22.34 -18.64 0.63
CA LYS A 207 -21.26 -19.44 1.24
C LYS A 207 -21.17 -19.11 2.72
N LYS A 208 -21.35 -20.09 3.62
CA LYS A 208 -21.23 -19.91 5.08
C LYS A 208 -19.80 -19.54 5.50
N CYS A 209 -19.40 -18.29 5.32
CA CYS A 209 -18.05 -17.81 5.53
C CYS A 209 -18.10 -16.30 5.86
N PRO A 210 -17.59 -15.88 7.04
CA PRO A 210 -17.12 -16.71 8.15
C PRO A 210 -18.28 -17.41 8.88
N VAL A 211 -18.14 -18.72 9.14
CA VAL A 211 -19.26 -19.56 9.61
C VAL A 211 -19.89 -19.05 10.91
N TYR A 212 -19.08 -18.63 11.88
CA TYR A 212 -19.56 -18.11 13.17
C TYR A 212 -20.49 -16.90 12.98
N TYR A 213 -20.06 -15.88 12.23
CA TYR A 213 -20.86 -14.67 12.00
C TYR A 213 -22.04 -14.88 11.06
N VAL A 214 -22.13 -16.01 10.35
CA VAL A 214 -23.33 -16.40 9.61
C VAL A 214 -24.35 -17.08 10.52
N GLU A 215 -23.89 -17.84 11.51
CA GLU A 215 -24.75 -18.54 12.46
C GLU A 215 -25.14 -17.68 13.69
N HIS A 216 -24.40 -16.59 13.91
CA HIS A 216 -24.58 -15.61 14.97
C HIS A 216 -24.67 -14.19 14.41
N GLU A 217 -25.84 -13.84 13.83
CA GLU A 217 -26.07 -12.52 13.21
C GLU A 217 -25.87 -11.36 14.19
N ASP A 218 -26.19 -11.56 15.47
CA ASP A 218 -25.98 -10.56 16.53
C ASP A 218 -24.50 -10.26 16.75
N ALA A 219 -23.62 -11.27 16.62
CA ALA A 219 -22.18 -11.07 16.65
C ALA A 219 -21.66 -10.33 15.39
N TRP A 220 -22.30 -10.55 14.24
CA TRP A 220 -21.96 -9.82 13.00
C TRP A 220 -22.32 -8.34 13.09
N GLU A 221 -23.53 -8.04 13.57
CA GLU A 221 -23.96 -6.65 13.82
C GLU A 221 -23.11 -5.96 14.88
N LEU A 222 -22.67 -6.70 15.90
CA LEU A 222 -21.72 -6.21 16.88
C LEU A 222 -20.38 -5.82 16.24
N LEU A 223 -19.81 -6.70 15.41
CA LEU A 223 -18.57 -6.44 14.69
C LEU A 223 -18.67 -5.17 13.85
N LYS A 224 -19.71 -5.04 13.01
CA LYS A 224 -19.96 -3.84 12.19
C LYS A 224 -20.10 -2.58 13.04
N ARG A 225 -20.71 -2.69 14.23
CA ARG A 225 -20.88 -1.56 15.15
C ARG A 225 -19.56 -1.12 15.77
N ASP A 226 -18.68 -2.06 16.07
CA ASP A 226 -17.41 -1.82 16.75
C ASP A 226 -16.34 -1.23 15.81
N VAL A 227 -16.49 -1.40 14.49
CA VAL A 227 -15.75 -0.60 13.48
C VAL A 227 -16.18 0.86 13.62
N LYS A 228 -15.25 1.73 14.01
CA LYS A 228 -15.55 3.12 14.39
C LYS A 228 -15.48 4.07 13.22
#